data_AF-A0A9W4KJD8-F1
#
_entry.id   AF-A0A9W4KJD8-F1
#
_cell.length_a   1.000
_cell.length_b   1.000
_cell.length_c   1.000
_cell.angle_alpha   90.00
_cell.angle_beta   90.00
_cell.angle_gamma   90.00
#
_symmetry.space_group_name_H-M   'P 1'
#
loop_
_entity.id
_entity.type
_entity.pdbx_description
1 polymer ?
#
loop_
_entity_poly.entity_id
_entity_poly.type
_entity_poly.pdbx_seq_one_letter_code
_entity_poly.pdbx_strand_id
1 'polypeptide(L)' 'MATPSAQTRDGCELQFGTNHMGHAPLTKILLPVLEQMAQEGADVRVVSVSSHAHFYAPPEGFQFDTLKTPGDTLTAF' A
#
# COMPACT_ATOMS: atom_id res chain seq x y z
N MET A 1 -0.58 -12.35 -4.60
CA MET A 1 0.78 -12.83 -4.90
C MET A 1 0.74 -13.72 -6.12
N ALA A 2 1.83 -13.75 -6.91
CA ALA A 2 1.96 -14.51 -8.15
C ALA A 2 0.92 -14.20 -9.24
N THR A 3 0.44 -12.95 -9.29
CA THR A 3 -0.33 -12.46 -10.44
C THR A 3 0.62 -12.11 -11.61
N PRO A 4 0.17 -12.20 -12.86
CA PRO A 4 0.92 -11.66 -14.00
C PRO A 4 1.30 -10.18 -13.77
N SER A 5 2.43 -9.75 -14.34
CA SER A 5 2.85 -8.34 -14.32
C SER A 5 1.75 -7.49 -14.96
N ALA A 6 1.40 -6.41 -14.26
CA ALA A 6 0.46 -5.41 -14.71
C ALA A 6 0.69 -4.11 -13.92
N GLN A 7 0.07 -3.03 -14.37
CA GLN A 7 0.13 -1.73 -13.71
C GLN A 7 -1.25 -1.25 -13.29
N THR A 8 -1.28 -0.46 -12.22
CA THR A 8 -2.46 0.36 -11.90
C THR A 8 -2.62 1.47 -12.92
N ARG A 9 -3.77 2.15 -12.90
CA ARG A 9 -4.03 3.32 -13.76
C ARG A 9 -3.02 4.45 -13.55
N ASP A 10 -2.42 4.54 -12.36
CA ASP A 10 -1.45 5.57 -11.99
C ASP A 10 0.01 5.19 -12.31
N GLY A 11 0.21 4.00 -12.90
CA GLY A 11 1.51 3.52 -13.37
C GLY A 11 2.34 2.75 -12.35
N CYS A 12 1.83 2.49 -11.15
CA CYS A 12 2.50 1.63 -10.17
C CYS A 12 2.34 0.15 -10.56
N GLU A 13 3.31 -0.69 -10.19
CA GLU A 13 3.14 -2.15 -10.27
C GLU A 13 1.87 -2.57 -9.52
N LEU A 14 1.08 -3.49 -10.09
CA LEU A 14 -0.27 -3.79 -9.64
C LEU A 14 -0.33 -4.30 -8.19
N GLN A 15 0.55 -5.22 -7.78
CA GLN A 15 0.56 -5.74 -6.42
C GLN A 15 1.01 -4.69 -5.42
N PHE A 16 2.03 -3.91 -5.72
CA PHE A 16 2.50 -2.81 -4.89
C PHE A 16 1.45 -1.71 -4.77
N GLY A 17 0.80 -1.37 -5.89
CA GLY A 17 -0.34 -0.48 -5.99
C GLY A 17 -1.49 -0.90 -5.06
N THR A 18 -1.83 -2.19 -5.08
CA THR A 18 -2.95 -2.75 -4.31
C THR A 18 -2.62 -2.94 -2.83
N ASN A 19 -1.51 -3.60 -2.53
CA ASN A 19 -1.18 -4.08 -1.17
C ASN A 19 -0.44 -3.04 -0.33
N HIS A 20 0.06 -1.96 -0.93
CA HIS A 20 0.82 -0.94 -0.21
C HIS A 20 0.33 0.48 -0.52
N MET A 21 0.46 0.93 -1.77
CA MET A 21 0.20 2.33 -2.12
C MET A 21 -1.26 2.74 -1.93
N GLY A 22 -2.21 1.86 -2.22
CA GLY A 22 -3.65 2.14 -2.10
C GLY A 22 -4.14 2.35 -0.66
N HIS A 23 -3.39 1.90 0.34
CA HIS A 23 -3.79 1.99 1.74
C HIS A 23 -3.78 3.45 2.24
N ALA A 24 -2.74 4.21 1.92
CA ALA A 24 -2.62 5.60 2.33
C ALA A 24 -3.76 6.51 1.83
N PRO A 25 -4.11 6.55 0.53
CA PRO A 25 -5.23 7.34 0.04
C PRO A 25 -6.58 6.84 0.57
N LEU A 26 -6.76 5.52 0.72
CA LEU A 26 -7.97 4.96 1.33
C LEU A 26 -8.16 5.50 2.76
N THR A 27 -7.13 5.40 3.61
CA THR A 27 -7.19 5.92 4.97
C THR A 27 -7.42 7.43 4.98
N LYS A 28 -6.75 8.19 4.09
CA LYS A 28 -6.93 9.64 4.00
C LYS A 28 -8.37 10.04 3.65
N ILE A 29 -9.02 9.31 2.74
CA ILE A 29 -10.42 9.56 2.35
C ILE A 29 -11.38 9.24 3.50
N LEU A 30 -11.09 8.19 4.28
CA LEU A 30 -11.90 7.80 5.43
C LEU A 30 -11.64 8.66 6.67
N LEU A 31 -10.50 9.38 6.73
CA LEU A 31 -10.07 10.08 7.93
C LEU A 31 -11.13 11.04 8.52
N PRO A 32 -11.85 11.87 7.72
CA PRO A 32 -12.84 12.79 8.28
C PRO A 32 -13.99 12.08 9.03
N VAL A 33 -14.48 10.95 8.50
CA VAL A 33 -15.56 10.20 9.17
C VAL A 33 -15.03 9.44 10.38
N LEU A 34 -13.81 8.90 10.30
CA LEU A 34 -13.16 8.23 11.43
C LEU A 34 -12.95 9.20 12.60
N GLU A 35 -12.50 10.42 12.32
CA GLU A 35 -12.33 11.48 13.31
C GLU A 35 -13.66 11.94 13.91
N GLN A 36 -14.70 12.09 13.09
CA GLN A 36 -16.05 12.42 13.58
C GLN A 36 -16.56 11.35 14.56
N MET A 37 -16.49 10.07 14.18
CA MET A 37 -16.97 8.97 15.03
C MET A 37 -16.18 8.90 16.35
N ALA A 38 -14.88 9.19 16.31
CA ALA A 38 -14.05 9.26 17.51
C ALA A 38 -14.49 10.41 18.44
N GLN A 39 -14.85 11.57 17.89
CA GLN A 39 -15.39 12.69 18.67
C GLN A 39 -16.76 12.38 19.30
N GLU A 40 -17.56 11.54 18.64
CA GLU A 40 -18.85 11.04 19.16
C GLU A 40 -18.70 9.91 20.21
N GLY A 41 -17.45 9.51 20.51
CA GLY A 41 -17.13 8.55 21.56
C GLY A 41 -16.99 7.09 21.10
N ALA A 42 -16.94 6.82 19.79
CA ALA A 42 -16.67 5.48 19.27
C ALA A 42 -15.18 5.09 19.42
N ASP A 43 -14.89 3.81 19.66
CA ASP A 43 -13.53 3.27 19.53
C ASP A 43 -13.22 3.02 18.05
N VAL A 44 -12.36 3.86 17.47
CA VAL A 44 -12.03 3.87 16.04
C VAL A 44 -10.60 3.40 15.83
N ARG A 45 -10.41 2.43 14.93
CA ARG A 45 -9.10 1.82 14.64
C ARG A 45 -8.90 1.60 13.15
N VAL A 46 -7.68 1.83 12.68
CA VAL A 46 -7.22 1.43 11.34
C VAL A 46 -6.20 0.33 11.53
N VAL A 47 -6.49 -0.87 11.01
CA VAL A 47 -5.59 -2.03 11.11
C VAL A 47 -5.08 -2.37 9.71
N SER A 48 -3.76 -2.29 9.52
CA SER A 48 -3.11 -2.71 8.27
C SER A 48 -2.60 -4.14 8.42
N VAL A 49 -3.15 -5.05 7.63
CA VAL A 49 -2.70 -6.44 7.59
C VAL A 49 -1.48 -6.54 6.67
N SER A 50 -0.39 -7.10 7.18
CA SER A 50 0.85 -7.34 6.44
C SER A 50 1.16 -8.84 6.39
N SER A 51 2.37 -9.20 5.98
CA SER A 51 2.88 -10.57 5.97
C SER A 51 4.31 -10.64 6.49
N HIS A 52 4.83 -11.85 6.73
CA HIS A 52 6.25 -12.05 7.08
C HIS A 52 7.21 -11.50 6.02
N ALA A 53 6.76 -11.35 4.77
CA ALA A 53 7.60 -10.84 3.69
C ALA A 53 8.05 -9.38 3.90
N HIS A 54 7.40 -8.61 4.79
CA HIS A 54 7.84 -7.25 5.09
C HIS A 54 9.25 -7.18 5.71
N PHE A 55 9.72 -8.27 6.33
CA PHE A 55 11.08 -8.36 6.86
C PHE A 55 12.17 -8.46 5.78
N TYR A 56 11.80 -8.76 4.52
CA TYR A 56 12.73 -8.82 3.40
C TYR A 56 12.87 -7.49 2.65
N ALA A 57 12.24 -6.42 3.16
CA ALA A 57 12.40 -5.10 2.54
C ALA A 57 13.87 -4.64 2.61
N PRO A 58 14.40 -4.02 1.53
CA PRO A 58 15.76 -3.53 1.51
C PRO A 58 15.98 -2.44 2.59
N PRO A 59 17.15 -2.39 3.25
CA PRO A 59 17.43 -1.42 4.29
C PRO A 59 17.45 0.02 3.79
N GLU A 60 17.66 0.23 2.48
CA GLU A 60 17.60 1.54 1.82
C GLU A 60 16.16 2.10 1.78
N GLY A 61 15.14 1.27 2.02
CA GLY A 61 13.74 1.66 1.98
C GLY A 61 13.21 1.90 0.57
N PHE A 62 12.22 2.80 0.46
CA PHE A 62 11.56 3.09 -0.81
C PHE A 62 12.39 4.00 -1.71
N GLN A 63 12.65 3.54 -2.92
CA GLN A 63 13.19 4.37 -4.01
C GLN A 63 12.02 5.05 -4.73
N PHE A 64 11.63 6.25 -4.28
CA PHE A 64 10.44 6.94 -4.78
C PHE A 64 10.44 7.22 -6.29
N ASP A 65 11.63 7.41 -6.87
CA ASP A 65 11.79 7.67 -8.31
C ASP A 65 11.47 6.44 -9.17
N THR A 66 11.44 5.23 -8.59
CA THR A 66 11.22 3.97 -9.31
C THR A 66 9.81 3.40 -9.15
N LEU A 67 8.92 4.09 -8.41
CA LEU A 67 7.59 3.56 -8.06
C LEU A 67 6.69 3.32 -9.26
N LYS A 68 6.88 4.07 -10.35
CA LYS A 68 6.14 3.90 -11.60
C LYS A 68 6.86 2.93 -12.53
N THR A 69 6.74 1.64 -12.20
CA THR A 69 7.40 0.55 -12.94
C THR A 69 6.39 -0.52 -13.35
N PRO A 70 6.55 -1.18 -14.52
CA PRO A 70 5.78 -2.36 -14.89
C PRO A 70 6.04 -3.58 -14.00
N GLY A 71 7.16 -3.58 -13.27
CA GLY A 71 7.55 -4.66 -12.37
C GLY A 71 7.95 -5.96 -13.07
N ASP A 72 8.13 -5.93 -14.39
CA ASP A 72 8.58 -7.04 -15.23
C ASP A 72 10.04 -7.45 -14.95
N THR A 73 10.86 -6.50 -14.49
CA THR A 73 12.24 -6.74 -14.06
C THR A 73 12.35 -7.07 -12.56
N LEU A 74 11.26 -7.03 -11.80
CA LEU A 74 11.27 -7.35 -10.38
C LEU A 74 11.24 -8.88 -10.21
N THR A 75 12.35 -9.45 -9.79
CA THR A 75 12.40 -10.88 -9.46
C THR A 75 11.59 -11.14 -8.19
N ALA A 76 10.99 -12.34 -8.10
CA ALA A 76 10.16 -12.70 -6.96
C ALA A 76 10.95 -12.73 -5.64
N PHE A 77 12.29 -12.78 -5.71
CA PHE A 77 13.27 -12.65 -4.63
C PHE A 77 14.59 -12.17 -5.22
#